data_AF-A0A951GKF4-F1
#
_entry.id   AF-A0A951GKF4-F1
#
_cell.length_a   1.000
_cell.length_b   1.000
_cell.length_c   1.000
_cell.angle_alpha   90.00
_cell.angle_beta   90.00
_cell.angle_gamma   90.00
#
_symmetry.space_group_name_H-M   'P 1'
#
loop_
_entity.id
_entity.type
_entity.pdbx_description
1 polymer ?
#
loop_
_entity_poly.entity_id
_entity_poly.type
_entity_poly.pdbx_seq_one_letter_code
_entity_poly.pdbx_strand_id
1 'polypeptide(L)' 'MYALRHSSIVRQLLAGVPIRVVAVNHDTSIAMLERTYSRHIGDHSDALARVALLDTAETVEDNVVPLYSAGLEK' A
#
# COMPACT_ATOMS: atom_id res chain seq x y z
N MET A 1 16.28 -24.72 -9.60
CA MET A 1 14.87 -24.40 -9.93
C MET A 1 14.12 -23.66 -8.82
N TYR A 2 14.34 -23.97 -7.53
CA TYR A 2 13.65 -23.30 -6.41
C TYR A 2 13.96 -21.80 -6.22
N ALA A 3 15.21 -21.37 -6.48
CA ALA A 3 15.61 -19.98 -6.31
C ALA A 3 14.85 -19.00 -7.24
N LEU A 4 14.57 -19.42 -8.47
CA LEU A 4 13.84 -18.59 -9.46
C LEU A 4 12.36 -18.43 -9.08
N ARG A 5 11.73 -19.50 -8.57
CA ARG A 5 10.35 -19.45 -8.06
C ARG A 5 10.25 -18.52 -6.86
N HIS A 6 11.17 -18.65 -5.88
CA HIS A 6 11.25 -17.75 -4.73
C HIS A 6 11.39 -16.29 -5.17
N SER A 7 12.34 -16.01 -6.07
CA SER A 7 12.58 -14.65 -6.57
C SER A 7 11.39 -14.10 -7.36
N SER A 8 10.64 -14.94 -8.06
CA SER A 8 9.42 -14.53 -8.79
C SER A 8 8.28 -14.19 -7.83
N ILE A 9 8.04 -15.03 -6.82
CA ILE A 9 7.00 -14.79 -5.80
C ILE A 9 7.30 -13.49 -5.04
N VAL A 10 8.53 -13.32 -4.54
CA VAL A 10 8.91 -12.12 -3.78
C VAL A 10 8.74 -10.85 -4.61
N ARG A 11 9.14 -10.85 -5.88
CA ARG A 11 8.94 -9.68 -6.77
C ARG A 11 7.47 -9.36 -6.99
N GLN A 12 6.61 -10.37 -7.18
CA GLN A 12 5.17 -10.14 -7.33
C GLN A 12 4.54 -9.59 -6.04
N LEU A 13 4.93 -10.11 -4.88
CA LEU A 13 4.44 -9.61 -3.58
C LEU A 13 4.90 -8.17 -3.31
N LEU A 14 6.16 -7.83 -3.58
CA LEU A 14 6.68 -6.47 -3.42
C LEU A 14 6.05 -5.48 -4.40
N ALA A 15 5.62 -5.94 -5.58
CA ALA A 15 4.87 -5.13 -6.54
C ALA A 15 3.38 -4.94 -6.16
N GLY A 16 2.93 -5.47 -5.01
CA GLY A 16 1.54 -5.35 -4.55
C GLY A 16 0.55 -6.25 -5.29
N VAL A 17 1.01 -7.29 -5.99
CA VAL A 17 0.12 -8.24 -6.68
C VAL A 17 -0.72 -8.99 -5.64
N PRO A 18 -2.05 -9.14 -5.84
CA PRO A 18 -2.89 -9.85 -4.89
C PRO A 18 -2.41 -11.28 -4.63
N ILE A 19 -2.30 -11.66 -3.35
CA ILE A 19 -1.73 -12.96 -2.93
C ILE A 19 -2.45 -14.17 -3.57
N ARG A 20 -3.75 -14.05 -3.85
CA ARG A 20 -4.53 -15.09 -4.55
C ARG A 20 -4.05 -15.31 -5.99
N VAL A 21 -3.71 -14.24 -6.70
CA VAL A 21 -3.20 -14.30 -8.08
C VAL A 21 -1.82 -14.96 -8.09
N VAL A 22 -0.96 -14.57 -7.14
CA VAL A 22 0.35 -15.20 -6.96
C VAL A 22 0.20 -16.70 -6.66
N ALA A 23 -0.75 -17.09 -5.82
CA ALA A 23 -1.01 -18.49 -5.49
C ALA A 23 -1.36 -19.33 -6.73
N VAL A 24 -2.25 -18.81 -7.59
CA VAL A 24 -2.63 -19.47 -8.86
C VAL A 24 -1.46 -19.55 -9.83
N ASN A 25 -0.69 -18.46 -9.99
CA ASN A 25 0.44 -18.41 -10.93
C ASN A 25 1.58 -19.37 -10.59
N HIS A 26 1.74 -19.70 -9.30
CA HIS A 26 2.83 -20.53 -8.80
C HIS A 26 2.40 -21.92 -8.36
N ASP A 27 1.16 -22.31 -8.68
CA ASP A 27 0.54 -23.58 -8.29
C ASP A 27 0.74 -23.89 -6.80
N THR A 28 0.23 -22.99 -5.95
CA THR A 28 0.37 -23.11 -4.50
C THR A 28 -0.84 -22.54 -3.76
N SER A 29 -0.88 -22.76 -2.45
CA SER A 29 -1.96 -22.27 -1.60
C SER A 29 -1.58 -20.94 -0.93
N ILE A 30 -2.61 -20.14 -0.61
CA ILE A 30 -2.43 -18.91 0.19
C ILE A 30 -1.75 -19.23 1.52
N ALA A 31 -2.18 -20.31 2.20
CA ALA A 31 -1.60 -20.73 3.47
C ALA A 31 -0.09 -21.02 3.37
N MET A 32 0.37 -21.59 2.26
CA MET A 32 1.81 -21.79 2.01
C MET A 32 2.53 -20.46 1.79
N LEU A 33 1.95 -19.54 1.02
CA LEU A 33 2.53 -18.22 0.78
C LEU A 33 2.65 -17.41 2.07
N GLU A 34 1.60 -17.37 2.88
CA GLU A 34 1.60 -16.65 4.16
C GLU A 34 2.63 -17.24 5.13
N ARG A 35 2.71 -18.57 5.24
CA ARG A 35 3.71 -19.22 6.09
C ARG A 35 5.14 -18.87 5.68
N THR A 36 5.44 -18.80 4.38
CA THR A 36 6.81 -18.64 3.89
C THR A 36 7.23 -17.18 3.71
N TYR A 37 6.31 -16.29 3.30
CA TYR A 37 6.66 -14.93 2.87
C TYR A 37 5.99 -13.82 3.67
N SER A 38 5.23 -14.13 4.73
CA SER A 38 4.59 -13.14 5.61
C SER A 38 5.51 -12.00 6.05
N ARG A 39 6.77 -12.30 6.36
CA ARG A 39 7.78 -11.29 6.73
C ARG A 39 7.92 -10.19 5.66
N HIS A 40 7.91 -10.55 4.38
CA HIS A 40 8.10 -9.61 3.28
C HIS A 40 6.82 -8.85 2.91
N ILE A 41 5.66 -9.32 3.34
CA ILE A 41 4.37 -8.66 3.11
C ILE A 41 4.22 -7.46 4.04
N GLY A 42 4.61 -7.60 5.32
CA GLY A 42 4.48 -6.54 6.32
C GLY A 42 5.28 -5.28 5.98
N ASP A 43 6.55 -5.44 5.62
CA ASP A 43 7.49 -4.33 5.39
C ASP A 43 7.09 -3.40 4.23
N HIS A 44 6.32 -3.90 3.25
CA HIS A 44 5.87 -3.12 2.09
C HIS A 44 4.41 -2.67 2.19
N SER A 45 3.70 -3.04 3.25
CA SER A 45 2.28 -2.75 3.39
C SER A 45 1.97 -1.25 3.52
N ASP A 46 2.83 -0.47 4.18
CA ASP A 46 2.61 0.98 4.40
C ASP A 46 2.58 1.76 3.07
N ALA A 47 3.55 1.51 2.19
CA ALA A 47 3.65 2.18 0.90
C ALA A 47 2.43 1.87 0.01
N LEU A 48 1.97 0.61 0.02
CA LEU A 48 0.78 0.19 -0.72
C LEU A 48 -0.50 0.78 -0.11
N ALA A 49 -0.63 0.77 1.22
CA ALA A 49 -1.79 1.32 1.91
C ALA A 49 -1.92 2.83 1.68
N ARG A 50 -0.80 3.57 1.67
CA ARG A 50 -0.78 5.02 1.45
C ARG A 50 -1.41 5.42 0.11
N VAL A 51 -1.15 4.66 -0.96
CA VAL A 51 -1.74 4.93 -2.28
C VAL A 51 -3.26 4.67 -2.29
N ALA A 52 -3.74 3.79 -1.42
CA ALA A 52 -5.16 3.48 -1.30
C ALA A 52 -5.93 4.45 -0.37
N LEU A 53 -5.24 5.37 0.31
CA LEU A 53 -5.90 6.38 1.14
C LEU A 53 -6.64 7.41 0.28
N LEU A 54 -7.74 7.91 0.83
CA LEU A 54 -8.45 9.05 0.27
C LEU A 54 -7.51 10.27 0.27
N ASP A 55 -7.46 10.96 -0.87
CA ASP A 55 -6.77 12.24 -0.95
C ASP A 55 -7.61 13.31 -0.23
N THR A 56 -7.16 13.68 0.97
CA THR A 56 -7.80 14.71 1.80
C THR A 56 -7.17 16.08 1.56
N ALA A 57 -6.36 16.26 0.52
CA ALA A 57 -5.93 17.60 0.14
C ALA A 57 -7.19 18.43 -0.20
N GLU A 58 -7.58 19.33 0.71
CA GLU A 58 -8.62 20.31 0.43
C GLU A 58 -8.23 21.06 -0.83
N THR A 59 -9.14 21.09 -1.81
CA THR A 59 -9.11 22.12 -2.82
C THR A 59 -9.31 23.44 -2.06
N VAL A 60 -8.21 24.17 -1.83
CA VAL A 60 -8.26 25.53 -1.31
C VAL A 60 -8.83 26.38 -2.44
N GLU A 61 -10.15 26.32 -2.60
CA GLU A 61 -10.88 27.28 -3.39
C GLU A 61 -10.83 28.62 -2.63
N ASP A 62 -10.59 29.71 -3.35
CA ASP A 62 -10.45 31.09 -2.81
C ASP A 62 -11.73 31.62 -2.11
N ASN A 63 -12.78 30.80 -2.01
CA ASN A 63 -14.08 31.14 -1.41
C ASN A 63 -14.13 30.91 0.12
N VAL A 64 -13.08 30.36 0.75
CA VAL A 64 -13.06 30.09 2.20
C VAL A 64 -12.30 31.21 2.94
N VAL A 65 -13.03 32.06 3.67
CA VAL A 65 -12.44 33.12 4.52
C VAL A 65 -12.42 32.66 5.99
N PRO A 66 -11.25 32.60 6.65
CA PRO A 66 -11.17 32.28 8.08
C PRO A 66 -11.84 33.35 8.96
N LEU A 67 -12.74 32.93 9.85
CA LEU A 67 -13.51 33.84 10.71
C LEU A 67 -12.68 34.53 11.82
N TYR A 68 -11.42 34.13 12.06
CA TYR A 68 -10.64 34.58 13.22
C TYR A 68 -9.61 35.69 12.92
N SER A 69 -9.34 36.05 11.66
CA SER A 69 -8.29 37.04 11.34
C SER A 69 -8.79 38.49 11.24
N ALA A 70 -9.77 38.90 12.04
CA ALA A 70 -10.18 40.30 12.16
C ALA A 70 -9.97 40.83 13.58
N GLY A 71 -8.83 41.50 13.78
CA GLY A 71 -8.65 42.50 14.85
C GLY A 71 -7.81 42.08 16.05
N LEU A 72 -6.49 42.16 15.92
CA LEU A 72 -5.62 42.51 17.04
C LEU A 72 -4.80 43.75 16.66
N GLU A 73 -5.47 44.90 16.55
CA GLU A 73 -4.81 46.20 16.47
C GLU A 73 -4.50 46.68 17.90
N LYS A 74 -3.24 47.05 18.12
CA LYS A 74 -2.78 47.96 19.17
C LYS A 74 -2.31 49.24 18.50
#